data_AF-A0A432RTC4-F1
#
_entry.id   AF-A0A432RTC4-F1
#
_cell.length_a   1.000
_cell.length_b   1.000
_cell.length_c   1.000
_cell.angle_alpha   90.00
_cell.angle_beta   90.00
_cell.angle_gamma   90.00
#
_symmetry.space_group_name_H-M   'P 1'
#
loop_
_entity.id
_entity.type
_entity.pdbx_description
1 polymer ?
#
loop_
_entity_poly.entity_id
_entity_poly.type
_entity_poly.pdbx_seq_one_letter_code
_entity_poly.pdbx_strand_id
1 'polypeptide(L)'
;MSESLRQAMTEAVELKTGEAFEIIYHGGSSPGSKRTIMPLKVDGHLVYAKCFDSDSEKNFRFDRMEYATDNSAPSWKPFDTSTNSNSASKKKTGFFASMKKSNPDPMSNKAIFGVSALFALVGFFFLGPIGFLIIYAFFVYAGLSHNRDVKKKAQAKADTTKTVHFAPTSSTNGKTASVDVKSTAATDSKNTVKNTSPESVPTPTTKTEAHKIINSLKTKEEIESFVQACYAAQDSIYDDHPTLSEKQIDRIYSVLSDAIDQAEYKTLSWQFVPDVHSDTPLDVLEIAFKEFSSAERLALPAKFRTEYGSAWLELTYDSEPDLKEEFLDNLIEFRKIVESDLQDDAMANAIDAYLSEHPIFSVEYFGKLDDNALLTHGQEWMASKLAKEGLPSAWELYAEGYTTIEKCLAIEPDEFIKRKGIGPKKKQQLIEFQNKHRK
;
A
#
# COMPACT_ATOMS: atom_id res chain seq x y z
N MET A 1 -0.35 31.77 16.15
CA MET A 1 -1.39 30.94 16.82
C MET A 1 -2.57 30.59 15.91
N SER A 2 -3.05 31.48 15.05
CA SER A 2 -4.17 31.19 14.13
C SER A 2 -3.88 30.09 13.09
N GLU A 3 -2.62 29.83 12.73
CA GLU A 3 -2.26 28.82 11.73
C GLU A 3 -2.49 27.38 12.20
N SER A 4 -2.18 27.07 13.47
CA SER A 4 -2.41 25.72 14.04
C SER A 4 -3.91 25.38 14.14
N LEU A 5 -4.73 26.34 14.59
CA LEU A 5 -6.20 26.19 14.64
C LEU A 5 -6.80 25.99 13.24
N ARG A 6 -6.27 26.73 12.26
CA ARG A 6 -6.70 26.60 10.86
C ARG A 6 -6.37 25.22 10.30
N GLN A 7 -5.17 24.71 10.55
CA GLN A 7 -4.75 23.38 10.09
C GLN A 7 -5.64 22.29 10.70
N ALA A 8 -5.85 22.32 12.01
CA ALA A 8 -6.70 21.34 12.70
C ALA A 8 -8.16 21.35 12.19
N MET A 9 -8.76 22.52 11.98
CA MET A 9 -10.12 22.61 11.43
C MET A 9 -10.21 22.20 9.96
N THR A 10 -9.14 22.41 9.18
CA THR A 10 -9.09 21.98 7.77
C THR A 10 -9.03 20.46 7.70
N GLU A 11 -8.16 19.85 8.49
CA GLU A 11 -8.03 18.39 8.62
C GLU A 11 -9.33 17.74 9.10
N ALA A 12 -9.98 18.29 10.12
CA ALA A 12 -11.28 17.79 10.60
C ALA A 12 -12.37 17.81 9.51
N VAL A 13 -12.38 18.82 8.63
CA VAL A 13 -13.32 18.91 7.49
C VAL A 13 -12.96 17.91 6.39
N GLU A 14 -11.68 17.77 6.04
CA GLU A 14 -11.20 16.86 5.00
C GLU A 14 -11.45 15.40 5.38
N LEU A 15 -11.17 15.04 6.63
CA LEU A 15 -11.38 13.71 7.19
C LEU A 15 -12.82 13.44 7.64
N LYS A 16 -13.70 14.46 7.63
CA LYS A 16 -15.12 14.37 8.05
C LYS A 16 -15.29 13.80 9.46
N THR A 17 -14.42 14.19 10.39
CA THR A 17 -14.40 13.66 11.76
C THR A 17 -15.63 14.06 12.57
N GLY A 18 -16.26 15.19 12.22
CA GLY A 18 -17.34 15.77 13.03
C GLY A 18 -16.85 16.33 14.37
N GLU A 19 -15.55 16.59 14.50
CA GLU A 19 -14.94 17.11 15.71
C GLU A 19 -15.45 18.53 16.03
N ALA A 20 -15.70 18.80 17.32
CA ALA A 20 -16.12 20.10 17.80
C ALA A 20 -14.97 20.81 18.51
N PHE A 21 -14.80 22.10 18.23
CA PHE A 21 -13.73 22.95 18.74
C PHE A 21 -14.30 23.99 19.69
N GLU A 22 -13.68 24.15 20.85
CA GLU A 22 -13.94 25.26 21.76
C GLU A 22 -13.01 26.43 21.43
N ILE A 23 -13.61 27.55 21.02
CA ILE A 23 -12.90 28.77 20.62
C ILE A 23 -13.34 29.96 21.45
N ILE A 24 -12.48 30.97 21.58
CA ILE A 24 -12.89 32.32 21.96
C ILE A 24 -12.92 33.14 20.66
N TYR A 25 -14.08 33.75 20.36
CA TYR A 25 -14.27 34.51 19.13
C TYR A 25 -14.30 36.01 19.40
N HIS A 26 -13.36 36.75 18.81
CA HIS A 26 -13.18 38.19 18.96
C HIS A 26 -13.94 39.03 17.91
N GLY A 27 -14.81 38.40 17.11
CA GLY A 27 -15.61 39.07 16.07
C GLY A 27 -17.11 39.13 16.36
N GLY A 28 -17.83 39.99 15.63
CA GLY A 28 -19.29 40.06 15.66
C GLY A 28 -19.86 40.86 16.84
N SER A 29 -21.12 40.56 17.21
CA SER A 29 -21.88 41.28 18.26
C SER A 29 -21.52 40.85 19.68
N SER A 30 -20.68 39.83 19.86
CA SER A 30 -20.27 39.30 21.17
C SER A 30 -18.79 38.90 21.16
N PRO A 31 -17.86 39.86 20.98
CA PRO A 31 -16.43 39.58 20.99
C PRO A 31 -15.96 39.05 22.35
N GLY A 32 -15.04 38.10 22.35
CA GLY A 32 -14.52 37.44 23.55
C GLY A 32 -15.41 36.31 24.10
N SER A 33 -16.52 35.98 23.42
CA SER A 33 -17.38 34.87 23.84
C SER A 33 -16.72 33.52 23.55
N LYS A 34 -16.70 32.62 24.54
CA LYS A 34 -16.41 31.20 24.33
C LYS A 34 -17.54 30.57 23.50
N ARG A 35 -17.19 29.78 22.49
CA ARG A 35 -18.13 29.09 21.60
C ARG A 35 -17.67 27.68 21.31
N THR A 36 -18.62 26.75 21.23
CA THR A 36 -18.36 25.41 20.69
C THR A 36 -18.85 25.38 19.25
N ILE A 37 -17.94 25.06 18.32
CA ILE A 37 -18.22 25.04 16.88
C ILE A 37 -17.76 23.74 16.23
N MET A 38 -18.53 23.21 15.28
CA MET A 38 -18.14 22.07 14.45
C MET A 38 -17.91 22.56 13.01
N PRO A 39 -16.66 22.57 12.50
CA PRO A 39 -16.36 23.07 11.17
C PRO A 39 -17.01 22.19 10.10
N LEU A 40 -17.61 22.83 9.11
CA LEU A 40 -18.31 22.22 7.97
C LEU A 40 -17.55 22.46 6.66
N LYS A 41 -16.93 23.64 6.52
CA LYS A 41 -16.15 24.03 5.36
C LYS A 41 -15.11 25.08 5.76
N VAL A 42 -13.88 24.96 5.27
CA VAL A 42 -12.85 26.00 5.36
C VAL A 42 -12.68 26.67 4.00
N ASP A 43 -12.65 28.01 3.96
CA ASP A 43 -12.54 28.81 2.74
C ASP A 43 -11.62 30.01 3.00
N GLY A 44 -10.34 29.86 2.64
CA GLY A 44 -9.32 30.87 2.91
C GLY A 44 -9.19 31.18 4.41
N HIS A 45 -9.59 32.39 4.80
CA HIS A 45 -9.55 32.89 6.19
C HIS A 45 -10.86 32.71 6.95
N LEU A 46 -11.86 32.07 6.34
CA LEU A 46 -13.16 31.80 6.96
C LEU A 46 -13.33 30.30 7.22
N VAL A 47 -13.98 29.98 8.34
CA VAL A 47 -14.57 28.66 8.60
C VAL A 47 -16.08 28.80 8.71
N TYR A 48 -16.80 28.01 7.93
CA TYR A 48 -18.23 27.80 8.07
C TYR A 48 -18.42 26.65 9.05
N ALA A 49 -19.14 26.88 10.14
CA ALA A 49 -19.27 25.92 11.22
C ALA A 49 -20.69 25.91 11.80
N LYS A 50 -21.13 24.76 12.29
CA LYS A 50 -22.31 24.67 13.16
C LYS A 50 -21.92 25.18 14.54
N CYS A 51 -22.54 26.28 15.00
CA CYS A 51 -22.34 26.81 16.34
C CYS A 51 -23.37 26.21 17.29
N PHE A 52 -22.92 25.51 18.33
CA PHE A 52 -23.82 24.85 19.28
C PHE A 52 -24.55 25.83 20.20
N ASP A 53 -23.93 26.98 20.53
CA ASP A 53 -24.54 27.98 21.42
C ASP A 53 -25.76 28.67 20.79
N SER A 54 -25.81 28.78 19.46
CA SER A 54 -26.93 29.39 18.75
C SER A 54 -27.72 28.41 17.88
N ASP A 55 -27.37 27.12 17.92
CA ASP A 55 -27.89 26.06 17.05
C ASP A 55 -28.07 26.48 15.58
N SER A 56 -27.07 27.17 15.03
CA SER A 56 -27.14 27.73 13.68
C SER A 56 -25.79 27.64 12.97
N GLU A 57 -25.81 27.51 11.65
CA GLU A 57 -24.60 27.63 10.83
C GLU A 57 -24.13 29.09 10.79
N LYS A 58 -22.86 29.32 11.09
CA LYS A 58 -22.22 30.64 11.12
C LYS A 58 -20.86 30.57 10.45
N ASN A 59 -20.35 31.72 10.04
CA ASN A 59 -18.97 31.84 9.61
C ASN A 59 -18.13 32.56 10.68
N PHE A 60 -16.88 32.12 10.82
CA PHE A 60 -15.91 32.67 11.75
C PHE A 60 -14.62 32.95 10.99
N ARG A 61 -13.97 34.08 11.28
CA ARG A 61 -12.67 34.38 10.69
C ARG A 61 -11.53 33.87 11.59
N PHE A 62 -10.55 33.19 11.00
CA PHE A 62 -9.40 32.64 11.74
C PHE A 62 -8.54 33.71 12.44
N ASP A 63 -8.46 34.91 11.88
CA ASP A 63 -7.75 36.05 12.48
C ASP A 63 -8.46 36.65 13.70
N ARG A 64 -9.67 36.17 14.02
CA ARG A 64 -10.47 36.58 15.19
C ARG A 64 -10.79 35.40 16.11
N MET A 65 -10.10 34.27 15.96
CA MET A 65 -10.30 33.07 16.78
C MET A 65 -9.03 32.72 17.55
N GLU A 66 -9.21 32.27 18.79
CA GLU A 66 -8.19 31.62 19.59
C GLU A 66 -8.75 30.34 20.22
N TYR A 67 -7.89 29.36 20.51
CA TYR A 67 -8.29 28.18 21.27
C TYR A 67 -8.68 28.58 22.69
N ALA A 68 -9.79 28.04 23.19
CA ALA A 68 -10.13 28.18 24.60
C ALA A 68 -9.24 27.23 25.42
N THR A 69 -8.09 27.71 25.90
CA THR A 69 -7.15 26.89 26.69
C THR A 69 -7.55 26.72 28.15
N ASP A 70 -8.42 27.58 28.69
CA ASP A 70 -8.84 27.57 30.10
C ASP A 70 -10.33 27.90 30.30
N ASN A 71 -10.90 27.48 31.43
CA ASN A 71 -12.28 27.76 31.88
C ASN A 71 -12.55 29.23 32.26
N SER A 72 -11.67 30.17 31.91
CA SER A 72 -11.69 31.56 32.39
C SER A 72 -12.56 32.54 31.57
N ALA A 73 -13.11 32.11 30.44
CA ALA A 73 -13.99 32.96 29.63
C ALA A 73 -15.45 32.90 30.15
N PRO A 74 -16.09 34.05 30.47
CA PRO A 74 -17.48 34.05 30.92
C PRO A 74 -18.42 33.57 29.80
N SER A 75 -19.33 32.66 30.17
CA SER A 75 -20.48 32.29 29.34
C SER A 75 -21.29 33.56 29.03
N TRP A 76 -21.45 33.89 27.74
CA TRP A 76 -22.25 35.03 27.32
C TRP A 76 -23.72 34.77 27.64
N LYS A 77 -24.33 35.67 28.42
CA LYS A 77 -25.78 35.65 28.65
C LYS A 77 -26.47 36.51 27.57
N PRO A 78 -27.49 35.99 26.88
CA PRO A 78 -28.24 36.79 25.94
C PRO A 78 -28.89 37.99 26.63
N PHE A 79 -28.85 39.15 25.96
CA PHE A 79 -29.81 40.21 26.26
C PHE A 79 -31.18 39.71 25.79
N ASP A 80 -32.09 39.52 26.76
CA ASP A 80 -33.48 39.17 26.50
C ASP A 80 -34.04 40.09 25.42
N THR A 81 -34.25 39.54 24.23
CA THR A 81 -34.95 40.21 23.14
C THR A 81 -35.95 39.25 22.53
N SER A 82 -37.19 39.63 22.74
CA SER A 82 -38.44 39.09 22.26
C SER A 82 -38.56 39.05 20.74
N THR A 83 -39.30 38.03 20.28
CA THR A 83 -40.23 37.99 19.13
C THR A 83 -39.71 37.94 17.68
N ASN A 84 -40.17 36.88 16.98
CA ASN A 84 -40.62 36.82 15.57
C ASN A 84 -39.58 37.15 14.48
N SER A 85 -39.36 36.36 13.42
CA SER A 85 -40.33 35.67 12.57
C SER A 85 -39.63 34.83 11.47
N ASN A 86 -40.36 33.83 10.98
CA ASN A 86 -40.22 33.05 9.75
C ASN A 86 -39.26 33.53 8.64
N SER A 87 -38.48 32.59 8.09
CA SER A 87 -38.26 32.55 6.64
C SER A 87 -38.10 31.11 6.14
N ALA A 88 -38.84 30.81 5.07
CA ALA A 88 -38.95 29.50 4.43
C ALA A 88 -37.81 29.28 3.43
N SER A 89 -37.20 28.09 3.44
CA SER A 89 -36.24 27.65 2.42
C SER A 89 -36.85 26.60 1.49
N LYS A 90 -36.93 26.93 0.20
CA LYS A 90 -37.29 26.03 -0.92
C LYS A 90 -36.22 24.94 -1.10
N LYS A 91 -36.65 23.67 -1.11
CA LYS A 91 -35.83 22.50 -1.50
C LYS A 91 -35.60 22.50 -3.03
N LYS A 92 -34.33 22.45 -3.44
CA LYS A 92 -33.90 21.96 -4.76
C LYS A 92 -33.34 20.54 -4.57
N THR A 93 -34.01 19.54 -5.12
CA THR A 93 -33.58 18.14 -5.16
C THR A 93 -32.63 17.92 -6.35
N GLY A 94 -31.35 17.71 -6.07
CA GLY A 94 -30.36 17.24 -7.05
C GLY A 94 -30.34 15.70 -7.11
N PHE A 95 -30.50 15.16 -8.31
CA PHE A 95 -30.76 13.75 -8.62
C PHE A 95 -29.52 12.82 -8.54
N PHE A 96 -28.35 13.29 -8.07
CA PHE A 96 -27.08 12.54 -8.13
C PHE A 96 -26.34 12.34 -6.80
N ALA A 97 -26.99 12.57 -5.65
CA ALA A 97 -26.32 12.47 -4.34
C ALA A 97 -26.52 11.12 -3.60
N SER A 98 -26.94 10.05 -4.27
CA SER A 98 -27.24 8.76 -3.63
C SER A 98 -26.50 7.59 -4.26
N MET A 99 -25.18 7.55 -4.09
CA MET A 99 -24.41 6.30 -4.10
C MET A 99 -23.30 6.41 -3.04
N LYS A 100 -23.68 6.20 -1.78
CA LYS A 100 -22.72 5.88 -0.71
C LYS A 100 -23.20 4.66 0.05
N LYS A 101 -22.35 3.62 0.00
CA LYS A 101 -22.28 2.40 0.81
C LYS A 101 -23.54 2.12 1.66
N SER A 102 -24.58 1.58 1.03
CA SER A 102 -25.52 0.67 1.68
C SER A 102 -25.04 -0.76 1.44
N ASN A 103 -25.33 -1.68 2.36
CA ASN A 103 -25.23 -3.11 2.06
C ASN A 103 -25.88 -3.38 0.70
N PRO A 104 -25.26 -4.18 -0.20
CA PRO A 104 -25.81 -4.40 -1.53
C PRO A 104 -27.09 -5.19 -1.40
N ASP A 105 -28.22 -4.50 -1.45
CA ASP A 105 -29.52 -5.14 -1.58
C ASP A 105 -29.56 -5.90 -2.92
N PRO A 106 -30.23 -7.06 -2.97
CA PRO A 106 -30.36 -7.83 -4.20
C PRO A 106 -31.00 -6.97 -5.29
N MET A 107 -30.21 -6.64 -6.31
CA MET A 107 -30.64 -5.78 -7.41
C MET A 107 -31.82 -6.45 -8.15
N SER A 108 -32.87 -5.71 -8.50
CA SER A 108 -34.00 -6.30 -9.23
C SER A 108 -33.55 -6.83 -10.60
N ASN A 109 -34.16 -7.91 -11.10
CA ASN A 109 -33.82 -8.46 -12.42
C ASN A 109 -33.94 -7.40 -13.52
N LYS A 110 -34.91 -6.48 -13.42
CA LYS A 110 -35.09 -5.36 -14.36
C LYS A 110 -33.90 -4.39 -14.37
N ALA A 111 -33.33 -4.11 -13.20
CA ALA A 111 -32.14 -3.26 -13.08
C ALA A 111 -30.89 -3.94 -13.67
N ILE A 112 -30.73 -5.25 -13.44
CA ILE A 112 -29.63 -6.04 -14.04
C ILE A 112 -29.70 -5.99 -15.57
N PHE A 113 -30.87 -6.21 -16.16
CA PHE A 113 -31.05 -6.11 -17.61
C PHE A 113 -30.82 -4.70 -18.15
N GLY A 114 -31.27 -3.66 -17.44
CA GLY A 114 -31.07 -2.27 -17.83
C GLY A 114 -29.60 -1.85 -17.86
N VAL A 115 -28.83 -2.20 -16.81
CA VAL A 115 -27.39 -1.92 -16.74
C VAL A 115 -26.63 -2.74 -17.79
N SER A 116 -26.99 -4.00 -17.99
CA SER A 116 -26.36 -4.85 -19.02
C SER A 116 -26.58 -4.32 -20.43
N ALA A 117 -27.77 -3.79 -20.74
CA ALA A 117 -28.06 -3.16 -22.03
C ALA A 117 -27.21 -1.91 -22.28
N LEU A 118 -26.93 -1.11 -21.23
CA LEU A 118 -26.06 0.07 -21.34
C LEU A 118 -24.63 -0.30 -21.73
N PHE A 119 -24.04 -1.31 -21.07
CA PHE A 119 -22.69 -1.78 -21.40
C PHE A 119 -22.62 -2.49 -22.76
N ALA A 120 -23.70 -3.20 -23.14
CA ALA A 120 -23.79 -3.79 -24.46
C ALA A 120 -23.80 -2.75 -25.59
N LEU A 121 -24.41 -1.58 -25.38
CA LEU A 121 -24.34 -0.46 -26.35
C LEU A 121 -22.92 0.08 -26.51
N VAL A 122 -22.11 0.10 -25.45
CA VAL A 122 -20.67 0.42 -25.56
C VAL A 122 -19.96 -0.66 -26.37
N GLY A 123 -20.25 -1.93 -26.09
CA GLY A 123 -19.74 -3.07 -26.88
C GLY A 123 -20.09 -3.01 -28.36
N PHE A 124 -21.33 -2.61 -28.67
CA PHE A 124 -21.80 -2.40 -30.04
C PHE A 124 -20.97 -1.35 -30.78
N PHE A 125 -20.60 -0.26 -30.09
CA PHE A 125 -19.84 0.83 -30.68
C PHE A 125 -18.43 0.40 -31.13
N PHE A 126 -17.76 -0.47 -30.37
CA PHE A 126 -16.39 -0.90 -30.66
C PHE A 126 -16.29 -2.18 -31.49
N LEU A 127 -17.24 -3.10 -31.33
CA LEU A 127 -17.15 -4.47 -31.84
C LEU A 127 -18.38 -4.89 -32.67
N GLY A 128 -19.28 -3.94 -32.97
CA GLY A 128 -20.46 -4.16 -33.77
C GLY A 128 -21.51 -5.10 -33.13
N PRO A 129 -22.41 -5.69 -33.93
CA PRO A 129 -23.51 -6.53 -33.43
C PRO A 129 -23.04 -7.74 -32.61
N ILE A 130 -21.88 -8.31 -32.98
CA ILE A 130 -21.29 -9.46 -32.27
C ILE A 130 -20.81 -9.03 -30.88
N GLY A 131 -20.16 -7.87 -30.77
CA GLY A 131 -19.75 -7.28 -29.50
C GLY A 131 -20.91 -7.03 -28.55
N PHE A 132 -22.03 -6.52 -29.07
CA PHE A 132 -23.25 -6.32 -28.29
C PHE A 132 -23.72 -7.62 -27.63
N LEU A 133 -23.82 -8.71 -28.42
CA LEU A 133 -24.32 -9.99 -27.92
C LEU A 133 -23.41 -10.61 -26.84
N ILE A 134 -22.08 -10.55 -27.05
CA ILE A 134 -21.10 -11.11 -26.11
C ILE A 134 -21.11 -10.33 -24.79
N ILE A 135 -21.04 -8.99 -24.86
CA ILE A 135 -20.98 -8.14 -23.67
C ILE A 135 -22.31 -8.18 -22.92
N TYR A 136 -23.45 -8.15 -23.62
CA TYR A 136 -24.76 -8.28 -22.99
C TYR A 136 -24.92 -9.59 -22.23
N ALA A 137 -24.58 -10.72 -22.86
CA ALA A 137 -24.69 -12.04 -22.23
C ALA A 137 -23.79 -12.15 -20.99
N PHE A 138 -22.56 -11.63 -21.06
CA PHE A 138 -21.62 -11.63 -19.96
C PHE A 138 -22.13 -10.83 -18.74
N PHE A 139 -22.61 -9.60 -18.94
CA PHE A 139 -23.09 -8.76 -17.85
C PHE A 139 -24.41 -9.25 -17.24
N VAL A 140 -25.31 -9.82 -18.04
CA VAL A 140 -26.53 -10.49 -17.52
C VAL A 140 -26.15 -11.68 -16.64
N TYR A 141 -25.20 -12.51 -17.10
CA TYR A 141 -24.72 -13.65 -16.33
C TYR A 141 -24.07 -13.22 -15.00
N ALA A 142 -23.14 -12.25 -15.05
CA ALA A 142 -22.46 -11.73 -13.86
C ALA A 142 -23.45 -11.11 -12.85
N GLY A 143 -24.41 -10.32 -13.33
CA GLY A 143 -25.43 -9.70 -12.49
C GLY A 143 -26.35 -10.73 -11.83
N LEU A 144 -26.78 -11.77 -12.55
CA LEU A 144 -27.60 -12.85 -11.99
C LEU A 144 -26.82 -13.71 -10.98
N SER A 145 -25.54 -13.99 -11.25
CA SER A 145 -24.68 -14.74 -10.34
C SER A 145 -24.48 -14.00 -9.02
N HIS A 146 -24.11 -12.72 -9.08
CA HIS A 146 -23.92 -11.90 -7.89
C HIS A 146 -25.21 -11.79 -7.06
N ASN A 147 -26.36 -11.61 -7.72
CA ASN A 147 -27.66 -11.54 -7.04
C ASN A 147 -28.04 -12.86 -6.35
N ARG A 148 -27.63 -14.01 -6.93
CA ARG A 148 -27.83 -15.33 -6.30
C ARG A 148 -27.01 -15.47 -5.02
N ASP A 149 -25.78 -14.96 -5.02
CA ASP A 149 -24.91 -15.02 -3.85
C ASP A 149 -25.35 -14.07 -2.74
N VAL A 150 -25.84 -12.88 -3.08
CA VAL A 150 -26.45 -11.94 -2.12
C VAL A 150 -27.70 -12.57 -1.47
N LYS A 151 -28.56 -13.23 -2.25
CA LYS A 151 -29.75 -13.93 -1.71
C LYS A 151 -29.39 -15.10 -0.79
N LYS A 152 -28.36 -15.88 -1.13
CA LYS A 152 -27.84 -16.95 -0.26
C LYS A 152 -27.31 -16.41 1.06
N LYS A 153 -26.54 -15.31 1.02
CA LYS A 153 -26.04 -14.64 2.24
C LYS A 153 -27.16 -14.06 3.09
N ALA A 154 -28.22 -13.53 2.47
CA ALA A 154 -29.40 -13.03 3.18
C ALA A 154 -30.22 -14.16 3.83
N GLN A 155 -30.37 -15.32 3.18
CA GLN A 155 -31.04 -16.49 3.75
C GLN A 155 -30.24 -17.12 4.90
N ALA A 156 -28.92 -17.25 4.76
CA ALA A 156 -28.06 -17.77 5.82
C ALA A 156 -28.13 -16.91 7.10
N LYS A 157 -28.25 -15.57 6.97
CA LYS A 157 -28.44 -14.67 8.11
C LYS A 157 -29.84 -14.74 8.75
N ALA A 158 -30.86 -15.24 8.02
CA ALA A 158 -32.21 -15.39 8.55
C ALA A 158 -32.42 -16.70 9.32
N ASP A 159 -31.68 -17.76 8.97
CA ASP A 159 -31.78 -19.07 9.65
C ASP A 159 -30.98 -19.14 10.96
N THR A 160 -29.94 -18.31 11.14
CA THR A 160 -29.18 -18.22 12.41
C THR A 160 -30.02 -17.61 13.55
N THR A 161 -31.11 -16.90 13.26
CA THR A 161 -31.94 -16.22 14.26
C THR A 161 -33.07 -17.11 14.84
N LYS A 162 -33.14 -18.40 14.48
CA LYS A 162 -34.28 -19.27 14.85
C LYS A 162 -33.97 -20.55 15.65
N THR A 163 -32.75 -20.74 16.15
CA THR A 163 -32.45 -21.92 16.98
C THR A 163 -31.54 -21.58 18.15
N VAL A 164 -32.11 -21.04 19.22
CA VAL A 164 -31.54 -21.17 20.58
C VAL A 164 -32.67 -21.63 21.49
N HIS A 165 -32.89 -22.95 21.53
CA HIS A 165 -33.70 -23.59 22.55
C HIS A 165 -32.79 -24.02 23.72
N PHE A 166 -33.14 -23.52 24.90
CA PHE A 166 -32.61 -23.86 26.20
C PHE A 166 -32.53 -25.37 26.46
N ALA A 167 -31.44 -25.81 27.09
CA ALA A 167 -31.45 -26.96 27.99
C ALA A 167 -30.64 -26.63 29.27
N PRO A 168 -31.15 -27.01 30.47
CA PRO A 168 -30.64 -26.57 31.76
C PRO A 168 -29.50 -27.45 32.31
N THR A 169 -28.72 -26.83 33.19
CA THR A 169 -27.65 -27.39 34.01
C THR A 169 -28.17 -28.15 35.25
N SER A 170 -27.57 -29.32 35.51
CA SER A 170 -27.34 -29.93 36.84
C SER A 170 -26.48 -31.19 36.61
N SER A 171 -25.65 -31.73 37.51
CA SER A 171 -24.91 -31.29 38.69
C SER A 171 -24.02 -32.49 39.08
N THR A 172 -22.82 -32.22 39.62
CA THR A 172 -22.06 -33.03 40.61
C THR A 172 -21.42 -34.40 40.26
N ASN A 173 -20.15 -34.48 40.69
CA ASN A 173 -19.39 -35.58 41.29
C ASN A 173 -18.59 -36.57 40.40
N GLY A 174 -17.28 -36.63 40.67
CA GLY A 174 -16.38 -37.74 40.31
C GLY A 174 -14.93 -37.29 40.10
N LYS A 175 -14.09 -37.18 41.14
CA LYS A 175 -13.20 -38.23 41.68
C LYS A 175 -11.87 -38.37 40.92
N THR A 176 -10.84 -37.78 41.54
CA THR A 176 -9.40 -38.14 41.58
C THR A 176 -8.88 -39.24 40.65
N ALA A 177 -7.85 -38.91 39.85
CA ALA A 177 -6.73 -39.80 39.57
C ALA A 177 -5.45 -38.97 39.35
N SER A 178 -4.54 -39.11 40.30
CA SER A 178 -3.15 -38.70 40.29
C SER A 178 -2.34 -39.46 39.25
N VAL A 179 -1.52 -38.77 38.46
CA VAL A 179 -0.41 -39.39 37.71
C VAL A 179 0.87 -38.67 38.11
N ASP A 180 1.69 -39.39 38.88
CA ASP A 180 3.09 -39.06 39.15
C ASP A 180 3.89 -39.12 37.85
N VAL A 181 4.45 -37.99 37.43
CA VAL A 181 5.57 -37.96 36.50
C VAL A 181 6.79 -37.41 37.23
N LYS A 182 7.69 -38.35 37.51
CA LYS A 182 8.95 -38.19 38.22
C LYS A 182 9.89 -37.30 37.39
N SER A 183 10.14 -36.10 37.92
CA SER A 183 11.15 -35.16 37.46
C SER A 183 12.56 -35.69 37.76
N THR A 184 13.41 -35.75 36.74
CA THR A 184 14.87 -35.85 36.88
C THR A 184 15.47 -34.46 36.72
N ALA A 185 16.15 -34.02 37.77
CA ALA A 185 16.83 -32.74 37.87
C ALA A 185 18.03 -32.67 36.93
N ALA A 186 18.12 -31.57 36.17
CA ALA A 186 19.37 -31.04 35.66
C ALA A 186 19.45 -29.58 36.09
N THR A 187 20.55 -29.26 36.75
CA THR A 187 20.83 -28.03 37.46
C THR A 187 21.34 -26.99 36.47
N ASP A 188 20.60 -25.91 36.23
CA ASP A 188 21.14 -24.73 35.56
C ASP A 188 20.72 -23.44 36.27
N SER A 189 21.71 -22.86 36.94
CA SER A 189 22.05 -21.43 37.02
C SER A 189 20.90 -20.43 36.85
N LYS A 190 20.29 -20.06 37.99
CA LYS A 190 19.42 -18.89 38.14
C LYS A 190 20.16 -17.58 37.83
N ASN A 191 20.14 -17.15 36.58
CA ASN A 191 20.16 -15.71 36.28
C ASN A 191 18.73 -15.19 36.44
N THR A 192 18.48 -14.58 37.60
CA THR A 192 17.20 -13.94 37.90
C THR A 192 17.17 -12.60 37.18
N VAL A 193 16.85 -12.63 35.88
CA VAL A 193 16.37 -11.43 35.19
C VAL A 193 15.05 -11.08 35.87
N LYS A 194 15.01 -9.94 36.57
CA LYS A 194 13.76 -9.35 37.02
C LYS A 194 12.92 -9.12 35.77
N ASN A 195 11.93 -9.98 35.53
CA ASN A 195 10.77 -9.64 34.72
C ASN A 195 10.03 -8.52 35.46
N THR A 196 10.48 -7.29 35.26
CA THR A 196 9.62 -6.12 35.38
C THR A 196 8.49 -6.33 34.39
N SER A 197 7.29 -6.62 34.93
CA SER A 197 6.05 -6.54 34.16
C SER A 197 6.10 -5.25 33.35
N PRO A 198 5.93 -5.30 32.01
CA PRO A 198 5.89 -4.07 31.23
C PRO A 198 4.85 -3.15 31.86
N GLU A 199 5.24 -1.91 32.15
CA GLU A 199 4.31 -0.85 32.52
C GLU A 199 3.18 -0.87 31.49
N SER A 200 1.93 -1.03 31.94
CA SER A 200 0.80 -1.20 31.01
C SER A 200 0.72 0.02 30.10
N VAL A 201 0.86 -0.19 28.79
CA VAL A 201 0.76 0.89 27.81
C VAL A 201 -0.66 1.46 27.89
N PRO A 202 -0.82 2.78 28.13
CA PRO A 202 -2.14 3.38 28.27
C PRO A 202 -2.91 3.32 26.94
N THR A 203 -4.17 2.89 26.98
CA THR A 203 -5.05 2.84 25.81
C THR A 203 -5.91 4.11 25.73
N PRO A 204 -5.97 4.77 24.56
CA PRO A 204 -6.65 6.05 24.44
C PRO A 204 -8.17 5.88 24.43
N THR A 205 -8.87 6.77 25.13
CA THR A 205 -10.34 6.84 25.14
C THR A 205 -10.87 7.95 24.24
N THR A 206 -9.99 8.84 23.78
CA THR A 206 -10.30 9.95 22.88
C THR A 206 -9.28 10.06 21.76
N LYS A 207 -9.67 10.66 20.62
CA LYS A 207 -8.76 10.86 19.48
C LYS A 207 -7.56 11.75 19.83
N THR A 208 -7.78 12.81 20.61
CA THR A 208 -6.72 13.72 21.05
C THR A 208 -5.68 13.01 21.93
N GLU A 209 -6.14 12.13 22.81
CA GLU A 209 -5.27 11.28 23.62
C GLU A 209 -4.47 10.30 22.75
N ALA A 210 -5.14 9.63 21.80
CA ALA A 210 -4.48 8.75 20.83
C ALA A 210 -3.37 9.48 20.08
N HIS A 211 -3.66 10.65 19.51
CA HIS A 211 -2.67 11.49 18.82
C HIS A 211 -1.48 11.84 19.70
N LYS A 212 -1.72 12.20 20.96
CA LYS A 212 -0.65 12.55 21.90
C LYS A 212 0.25 11.35 22.21
N ILE A 213 -0.35 10.18 22.47
CA ILE A 213 0.40 8.96 22.74
C ILE A 213 1.21 8.58 21.51
N ILE A 214 0.57 8.48 20.34
CA ILE A 214 1.19 8.10 19.07
C ILE A 214 2.37 9.01 18.73
N ASN A 215 2.22 10.33 18.90
CA ASN A 215 3.30 11.29 18.65
C ASN A 215 4.51 11.10 19.57
N SER A 216 4.30 10.56 20.77
CA SER A 216 5.39 10.28 21.73
C SER A 216 6.15 8.99 21.44
N LEU A 217 5.57 8.05 20.66
CA LEU A 217 6.20 6.79 20.27
C LEU A 217 7.33 7.05 19.26
N LYS A 218 8.52 6.51 19.53
CA LYS A 218 9.75 6.74 18.76
C LYS A 218 10.34 5.47 18.17
N THR A 219 10.18 4.33 18.83
CA THR A 219 10.78 3.06 18.45
C THR A 219 9.74 2.10 17.87
N LYS A 220 10.18 1.11 17.09
CA LYS A 220 9.29 0.10 16.50
C LYS A 220 8.63 -0.73 17.60
N GLU A 221 9.39 -1.06 18.65
CA GLU A 221 8.94 -1.85 19.80
C GLU A 221 7.88 -1.11 20.64
N GLU A 222 8.03 0.20 20.82
CA GLU A 222 7.00 1.04 21.48
C GLU A 222 5.69 1.07 20.67
N ILE A 223 5.79 1.15 19.35
CA ILE A 223 4.63 1.17 18.46
C ILE A 223 3.93 -0.19 18.46
N GLU A 224 4.68 -1.28 18.34
CA GLU A 224 4.15 -2.65 18.44
C GLU A 224 3.45 -2.88 19.77
N SER A 225 4.09 -2.50 20.89
CA SER A 225 3.49 -2.63 22.22
C SER A 225 2.20 -1.82 22.36
N PHE A 226 2.15 -0.62 21.78
CA PHE A 226 0.95 0.22 21.77
C PHE A 226 -0.18 -0.38 20.92
N VAL A 227 0.14 -0.88 19.73
CA VAL A 227 -0.84 -1.54 18.85
C VAL A 227 -1.41 -2.79 19.51
N GLN A 228 -0.56 -3.65 20.09
CA GLN A 228 -0.99 -4.84 20.84
C GLN A 228 -1.88 -4.48 22.04
N ALA A 229 -1.55 -3.41 22.78
CA ALA A 229 -2.39 -2.93 23.88
C ALA A 229 -3.76 -2.45 23.40
N CYS A 230 -3.82 -1.78 22.25
CA CYS A 230 -5.08 -1.33 21.65
C CYS A 230 -5.94 -2.52 21.19
N TYR A 231 -5.35 -3.55 20.57
CA TYR A 231 -6.07 -4.78 20.22
C TYR A 231 -6.60 -5.50 21.46
N ALA A 232 -5.76 -5.67 22.49
CA ALA A 232 -6.18 -6.30 23.74
C ALA A 232 -7.37 -5.55 24.38
N ALA A 233 -7.35 -4.21 24.37
CA ALA A 233 -8.46 -3.40 24.85
C ALA A 233 -9.70 -3.45 23.96
N GLN A 234 -9.55 -3.64 22.64
CA GLN A 234 -10.69 -3.88 21.75
C GLN A 234 -11.36 -5.22 22.06
N ASP A 235 -10.57 -6.27 22.30
CA ASP A 235 -11.06 -7.62 22.59
C ASP A 235 -11.76 -7.68 23.96
N SER A 236 -11.27 -6.94 24.95
CA SER A 236 -11.85 -6.94 26.31
C SER A 236 -12.96 -5.92 26.53
N ILE A 237 -13.27 -5.05 25.55
CA ILE A 237 -14.12 -3.86 25.75
C ILE A 237 -15.52 -4.19 26.30
N TYR A 238 -16.11 -5.31 25.90
CA TYR A 238 -17.44 -5.72 26.35
C TYR A 238 -17.42 -6.29 27.77
N ASP A 239 -16.34 -6.99 28.14
CA ASP A 239 -16.18 -7.63 29.44
C ASP A 239 -15.77 -6.61 30.51
N ASP A 240 -14.88 -5.68 30.16
CA ASP A 240 -14.35 -4.67 31.08
C ASP A 240 -15.32 -3.51 31.34
N HIS A 241 -16.27 -3.29 30.43
CA HIS A 241 -17.19 -2.17 30.49
C HIS A 241 -18.68 -2.54 30.33
N PRO A 242 -19.23 -3.39 31.22
CA PRO A 242 -20.60 -3.89 31.11
C PRO A 242 -21.68 -2.81 31.28
N THR A 243 -21.29 -1.61 31.73
CA THR A 243 -22.20 -0.47 31.97
C THR A 243 -22.27 0.52 30.81
N LEU A 244 -21.40 0.38 29.81
CA LEU A 244 -21.42 1.26 28.64
C LEU A 244 -22.56 0.89 27.70
N SER A 245 -23.17 1.91 27.10
CA SER A 245 -24.10 1.68 25.99
C SER A 245 -23.34 1.25 24.73
N GLU A 246 -24.02 0.52 23.84
CA GLU A 246 -23.49 0.10 22.54
C GLU A 246 -22.85 1.26 21.76
N LYS A 247 -23.49 2.43 21.74
CA LYS A 247 -22.94 3.64 21.08
C LYS A 247 -21.63 4.14 21.69
N GLN A 248 -21.44 3.97 22.99
CA GLN A 248 -20.18 4.36 23.65
C GLN A 248 -19.08 3.35 23.34
N ILE A 249 -19.42 2.06 23.31
CA ILE A 249 -18.52 0.98 22.90
C ILE A 249 -18.07 1.21 21.45
N ASP A 250 -19.00 1.44 20.51
CA ASP A 250 -18.70 1.75 19.11
C ASP A 250 -17.74 2.95 18.97
N ARG A 251 -17.95 3.99 19.80
CA ARG A 251 -17.10 5.18 19.80
C ARG A 251 -15.68 4.85 20.26
N ILE A 252 -15.51 4.11 21.35
CA ILE A 252 -14.20 3.72 21.87
C ILE A 252 -13.51 2.80 20.86
N TYR A 253 -14.22 1.81 20.33
CA TYR A 253 -13.69 0.92 19.29
C TYR A 253 -13.18 1.71 18.09
N SER A 254 -13.94 2.71 17.62
CA SER A 254 -13.52 3.61 16.54
C SER A 254 -12.29 4.44 16.90
N VAL A 255 -12.12 4.87 18.15
CA VAL A 255 -10.92 5.60 18.60
C VAL A 255 -9.71 4.68 18.61
N LEU A 256 -9.86 3.46 19.15
CA LEU A 256 -8.79 2.47 19.19
C LEU A 256 -8.35 2.04 17.78
N SER A 257 -9.31 1.82 16.87
CA SER A 257 -9.00 1.48 15.48
C SER A 257 -8.24 2.59 14.76
N ASP A 258 -8.69 3.85 14.91
CA ASP A 258 -8.00 5.02 14.34
C ASP A 258 -6.61 5.22 14.95
N ALA A 259 -6.45 4.89 16.25
CA ALA A 259 -5.16 4.94 16.93
C ALA A 259 -4.19 3.88 16.40
N ILE A 260 -4.67 2.66 16.15
CA ILE A 260 -3.90 1.57 15.54
C ILE A 260 -3.45 2.00 14.14
N ASP A 261 -4.37 2.38 13.26
CA ASP A 261 -4.06 2.78 11.87
C ASP A 261 -2.97 3.87 11.83
N GLN A 262 -3.06 4.87 12.70
CA GLN A 262 -2.10 5.97 12.75
C GLN A 262 -0.75 5.56 13.36
N ALA A 263 -0.74 4.67 14.35
CA ALA A 263 0.48 4.13 14.91
C ALA A 263 1.22 3.26 13.88
N GLU A 264 0.50 2.38 13.18
CA GLU A 264 1.03 1.55 12.10
C GLU A 264 1.60 2.39 10.96
N TYR A 265 0.93 3.50 10.63
CA TYR A 265 1.42 4.43 9.61
C TYR A 265 2.80 5.04 9.95
N LYS A 266 3.13 5.19 11.24
CA LYS A 266 4.48 5.65 11.65
C LYS A 266 5.56 4.61 11.39
N THR A 267 5.21 3.32 11.43
CA THR A 267 6.12 2.21 11.12
C THR A 267 6.16 1.87 9.64
N LEU A 268 5.32 2.50 8.82
CA LEU A 268 5.21 2.20 7.40
C LEU A 268 6.55 2.43 6.69
N SER A 269 7.19 1.33 6.33
CA SER A 269 8.36 1.30 5.47
C SER A 269 8.04 0.58 4.17
N TRP A 270 8.96 0.69 3.23
CA TRP A 270 8.84 0.13 1.90
C TRP A 270 10.12 -0.59 1.57
N GLN A 271 10.04 -1.85 1.18
CA GLN A 271 11.18 -2.58 0.67
C GLN A 271 11.10 -2.65 -0.86
N PHE A 272 12.23 -2.45 -1.52
CA PHE A 272 12.31 -2.59 -2.97
C PHE A 272 12.73 -4.01 -3.34
N VAL A 273 11.81 -4.83 -3.83
CA VAL A 273 12.00 -6.26 -4.14
C VAL A 273 11.82 -6.50 -5.65
N PRO A 274 12.82 -6.13 -6.49
CA PRO A 274 12.75 -6.37 -7.92
C PRO A 274 13.10 -7.82 -8.26
N ASP A 275 12.64 -8.31 -9.41
CA ASP A 275 13.19 -9.52 -10.01
C ASP A 275 14.65 -9.26 -10.43
N VAL A 276 15.60 -9.94 -9.79
CA VAL A 276 17.04 -9.76 -10.05
C VAL A 276 17.61 -10.85 -10.97
N HIS A 277 18.37 -10.42 -11.97
CA HIS A 277 19.03 -11.28 -12.94
C HIS A 277 20.32 -10.64 -13.46
N SER A 278 21.14 -11.36 -14.22
CA SER A 278 22.43 -10.86 -14.75
C SER A 278 22.28 -9.63 -15.67
N ASP A 279 21.12 -9.48 -16.32
CA ASP A 279 20.78 -8.30 -17.12
C ASP A 279 20.21 -7.10 -16.30
N THR A 280 20.00 -7.22 -14.98
CA THR A 280 19.38 -6.16 -14.17
C THR A 280 20.36 -4.98 -14.04
N PRO A 281 19.92 -3.71 -14.24
CA PRO A 281 20.81 -2.56 -14.14
C PRO A 281 21.44 -2.42 -12.75
N LEU A 282 22.70 -1.93 -12.70
CA LEU A 282 23.46 -1.78 -11.46
C LEU A 282 22.70 -0.92 -10.44
N ASP A 283 22.14 0.21 -10.87
CA ASP A 283 21.45 1.12 -9.95
C ASP A 283 20.14 0.56 -9.38
N VAL A 284 19.55 -0.44 -10.04
CA VAL A 284 18.41 -1.22 -9.51
C VAL A 284 18.90 -2.24 -8.48
N LEU A 285 19.99 -2.97 -8.78
CA LEU A 285 20.57 -3.93 -7.85
C LEU A 285 21.10 -3.26 -6.57
N GLU A 286 21.67 -2.07 -6.68
CA GLU A 286 22.22 -1.32 -5.54
C GLU A 286 21.14 -0.93 -4.51
N ILE A 287 19.88 -0.86 -4.91
CA ILE A 287 18.77 -0.59 -3.99
C ILE A 287 17.87 -1.81 -3.72
N ALA A 288 18.11 -2.93 -4.41
CA ALA A 288 17.34 -4.15 -4.23
C ALA A 288 17.43 -4.65 -2.78
N PHE A 289 16.29 -5.08 -2.25
CA PHE A 289 16.04 -5.56 -0.90
C PHE A 289 16.31 -4.54 0.22
N LYS A 290 16.60 -3.27 -0.10
CA LYS A 290 16.73 -2.21 0.90
C LYS A 290 15.36 -1.71 1.34
N GLU A 291 15.28 -1.38 2.62
CA GLU A 291 14.13 -0.73 3.23
C GLU A 291 14.26 0.79 3.15
N PHE A 292 13.13 1.46 2.94
CA PHE A 292 13.02 2.89 2.82
C PHE A 292 11.83 3.37 3.64
N SER A 293 11.99 4.48 4.35
CA SER A 293 10.84 5.24 4.84
C SER A 293 10.01 5.77 3.68
N SER A 294 8.74 6.09 3.94
CA SER A 294 7.87 6.72 2.94
C SER A 294 8.47 8.00 2.32
N ALA A 295 9.20 8.79 3.12
CA ALA A 295 9.88 10.00 2.62
C ALA A 295 11.08 9.67 1.72
N GLU A 296 11.91 8.70 2.09
CA GLU A 296 13.06 8.27 1.29
C GLU A 296 12.62 7.67 -0.04
N ARG A 297 11.58 6.81 -0.04
CA ARG A 297 10.99 6.25 -1.26
C ARG A 297 10.52 7.35 -2.23
N LEU A 298 9.91 8.42 -1.71
CA LEU A 298 9.45 9.54 -2.54
C LEU A 298 10.61 10.39 -3.09
N ALA A 299 11.75 10.40 -2.40
CA ALA A 299 12.97 11.10 -2.82
C ALA A 299 13.77 10.34 -3.90
N LEU A 300 13.54 9.04 -4.07
CA LEU A 300 14.19 8.25 -5.13
C LEU A 300 13.82 8.75 -6.54
N PRO A 301 14.69 8.52 -7.55
CA PRO A 301 14.39 8.80 -8.94
C PRO A 301 13.03 8.26 -9.38
N ALA A 302 12.30 9.04 -10.18
CA ALA A 302 10.92 8.72 -10.56
C ALA A 302 10.76 7.34 -11.21
N LYS A 303 11.77 6.86 -11.94
CA LYS A 303 11.77 5.53 -12.58
C LYS A 303 11.46 4.40 -11.61
N PHE A 304 11.94 4.47 -10.36
CA PHE A 304 11.67 3.42 -9.37
C PHE A 304 10.20 3.39 -8.95
N ARG A 305 9.49 4.51 -9.04
CA ARG A 305 8.05 4.58 -8.73
C ARG A 305 7.17 4.27 -9.95
N THR A 306 7.63 4.58 -11.16
CA THR A 306 6.84 4.41 -12.39
C THR A 306 7.08 3.08 -13.09
N GLU A 307 8.35 2.73 -13.32
CA GLU A 307 8.73 1.52 -14.07
C GLU A 307 8.72 0.29 -13.16
N TYR A 308 9.14 0.46 -11.90
CA TYR A 308 9.23 -0.62 -10.91
C TYR A 308 8.15 -0.53 -9.84
N GLY A 309 6.98 0.04 -10.16
CA GLY A 309 5.90 0.27 -9.20
C GLY A 309 5.41 -1.01 -8.50
N SER A 310 5.44 -2.15 -9.19
CA SER A 310 5.03 -3.46 -8.65
C SER A 310 6.10 -4.16 -7.81
N ALA A 311 7.34 -3.67 -7.81
CA ALA A 311 8.44 -4.24 -7.04
C ALA A 311 8.52 -3.67 -5.61
N TRP A 312 7.58 -2.80 -5.21
CA TRP A 312 7.57 -2.23 -3.87
C TRP A 312 6.70 -3.07 -2.94
N LEU A 313 7.33 -3.63 -1.90
CA LEU A 313 6.66 -4.29 -0.80
C LEU A 313 6.40 -3.28 0.32
N GLU A 314 5.13 -3.13 0.69
CA GLU A 314 4.73 -2.34 1.86
C GLU A 314 5.00 -3.14 3.12
N LEU A 315 5.71 -2.56 4.09
CA LEU A 315 6.04 -3.19 5.36
C LEU A 315 5.38 -2.43 6.51
N THR A 316 4.51 -3.13 7.25
CA THR A 316 3.92 -2.70 8.51
C THR A 316 4.80 -3.15 9.70
N TYR A 317 4.42 -2.81 10.93
CA TYR A 317 5.18 -3.20 12.12
C TYR A 317 5.37 -4.72 12.27
N ASP A 318 4.38 -5.51 11.85
CA ASP A 318 4.34 -6.97 11.89
C ASP A 318 4.80 -7.64 10.59
N SER A 319 5.09 -6.86 9.55
CA SER A 319 5.64 -7.39 8.30
C SER A 319 7.11 -7.77 8.48
N GLU A 320 7.46 -8.98 8.03
CA GLU A 320 8.86 -9.38 7.86
C GLU A 320 9.35 -8.91 6.49
N PRO A 321 10.50 -8.23 6.40
CA PRO A 321 11.10 -7.87 5.12
C PRO A 321 11.48 -9.14 4.36
N ASP A 322 11.36 -9.09 3.04
CA ASP A 322 11.79 -10.18 2.19
C ASP A 322 13.31 -10.35 2.27
N LEU A 323 13.76 -11.60 2.17
CA LEU A 323 15.16 -11.92 2.34
C LEU A 323 15.95 -11.48 1.11
N LYS A 324 17.14 -10.93 1.35
CA LYS A 324 18.08 -10.60 0.28
C LYS A 324 18.43 -11.88 -0.50
N GLU A 325 18.35 -11.77 -1.83
CA GLU A 325 18.77 -12.82 -2.75
C GLU A 325 20.22 -13.25 -2.52
N GLU A 326 20.46 -14.55 -2.55
CA GLU A 326 21.74 -15.18 -2.18
C GLU A 326 22.92 -14.59 -2.97
N PHE A 327 22.71 -14.30 -4.25
CA PHE A 327 23.74 -13.81 -5.17
C PHE A 327 23.66 -12.32 -5.46
N LEU A 328 22.90 -11.52 -4.69
CA LEU A 328 22.75 -10.09 -4.98
C LEU A 328 24.09 -9.34 -4.98
N ASP A 329 25.00 -9.64 -4.05
CA ASP A 329 26.32 -9.01 -4.04
C ASP A 329 27.13 -9.38 -5.28
N ASN A 330 27.04 -10.64 -5.71
CA ASN A 330 27.73 -11.09 -6.92
C ASN A 330 27.17 -10.44 -8.20
N LEU A 331 25.84 -10.24 -8.27
CA LEU A 331 25.21 -9.51 -9.36
C LEU A 331 25.67 -8.04 -9.39
N ILE A 332 25.79 -7.38 -8.23
CA ILE A 332 26.28 -6.00 -8.13
C ILE A 332 27.72 -5.91 -8.64
N GLU A 333 28.61 -6.79 -8.20
CA GLU A 333 30.01 -6.80 -8.66
C GLU A 333 30.14 -7.12 -10.14
N PHE A 334 29.38 -8.11 -10.64
CA PHE A 334 29.31 -8.41 -12.06
C PHE A 334 28.83 -7.21 -12.88
N ARG A 335 27.74 -6.54 -12.46
CA ARG A 335 27.22 -5.36 -13.17
C ARG A 335 28.18 -4.18 -13.14
N LYS A 336 28.98 -4.01 -12.08
CA LYS A 336 30.06 -3.01 -12.06
C LYS A 336 31.10 -3.26 -13.16
N ILE A 337 31.39 -4.52 -13.50
CA ILE A 337 32.27 -4.87 -14.63
C ILE A 337 31.56 -4.53 -15.95
N VAL A 338 30.32 -4.98 -16.13
CA VAL A 338 29.56 -4.80 -17.38
C VAL A 338 29.27 -3.33 -17.70
N GLU A 339 29.00 -2.52 -16.68
CA GLU A 339 28.68 -1.08 -16.82
C GLU A 339 29.92 -0.18 -16.65
N SER A 340 31.12 -0.76 -16.62
CA SER A 340 32.37 0.00 -16.61
C SER A 340 32.73 0.54 -18.00
N ASP A 341 33.67 1.48 -18.03
CA ASP A 341 34.23 2.05 -19.28
C ASP A 341 35.28 1.13 -19.96
N LEU A 342 35.29 -0.16 -19.64
CA LEU A 342 36.21 -1.13 -20.26
C LEU A 342 35.88 -1.33 -21.75
N GLN A 343 36.93 -1.53 -22.55
CA GLN A 343 36.78 -1.95 -23.95
C GLN A 343 36.30 -3.40 -24.02
N ASP A 344 35.60 -3.76 -25.11
CA ASP A 344 34.93 -5.05 -25.28
C ASP A 344 35.80 -6.28 -24.92
N ASP A 345 37.03 -6.37 -25.45
CA ASP A 345 37.93 -7.49 -25.16
C ASP A 345 38.40 -7.50 -23.69
N ALA A 346 38.62 -6.32 -23.08
CA ALA A 346 39.01 -6.20 -21.68
C ALA A 346 37.83 -6.55 -20.74
N MET A 347 36.62 -6.17 -21.12
CA MET A 347 35.39 -6.50 -20.40
C MET A 347 35.13 -8.02 -20.41
N ALA A 348 35.26 -8.68 -21.57
CA ALA A 348 35.12 -10.13 -21.66
C ALA A 348 36.10 -10.85 -20.71
N ASN A 349 37.38 -10.45 -20.72
CA ASN A 349 38.39 -11.02 -19.83
C ASN A 349 38.10 -10.76 -18.34
N ALA A 350 37.59 -9.57 -18.00
CA ALA A 350 37.22 -9.23 -16.64
C ALA A 350 36.02 -10.06 -16.14
N ILE A 351 35.04 -10.29 -17.01
CA ILE A 351 33.90 -11.19 -16.73
C ILE A 351 34.41 -12.62 -16.50
N ASP A 352 35.27 -13.14 -17.36
CA ASP A 352 35.82 -14.49 -17.23
C ASP A 352 36.62 -14.67 -15.93
N ALA A 353 37.47 -13.70 -15.60
CA ALA A 353 38.22 -13.70 -14.35
C ALA A 353 37.29 -13.73 -13.13
N TYR A 354 36.26 -12.88 -13.14
CA TYR A 354 35.28 -12.82 -12.07
C TYR A 354 34.49 -14.14 -11.93
N LEU A 355 33.96 -14.69 -13.03
CA LEU A 355 33.18 -15.93 -12.99
C LEU A 355 34.04 -17.15 -12.58
N SER A 356 35.33 -17.15 -12.94
CA SER A 356 36.31 -18.15 -12.47
C SER A 356 36.51 -18.10 -10.95
N GLU A 357 36.48 -16.92 -10.35
CA GLU A 357 36.62 -16.73 -8.90
C GLU A 357 35.31 -17.06 -8.14
N HIS A 358 34.17 -17.03 -8.84
CA HIS A 358 32.83 -17.25 -8.27
C HIS A 358 32.09 -18.42 -8.97
N PRO A 359 32.55 -19.67 -8.85
CA PRO A 359 32.05 -20.79 -9.64
C PRO A 359 30.58 -21.16 -9.36
N ILE A 360 30.09 -20.99 -8.13
CA ILE A 360 28.68 -21.26 -7.80
C ILE A 360 27.77 -20.25 -8.51
N PHE A 361 28.09 -18.95 -8.40
CA PHE A 361 27.39 -17.87 -9.10
C PHE A 361 27.43 -18.07 -10.63
N SER A 362 28.59 -18.46 -11.17
CA SER A 362 28.75 -18.76 -12.59
C SER A 362 27.79 -19.86 -13.05
N VAL A 363 27.73 -20.98 -12.32
CA VAL A 363 26.84 -22.10 -12.67
C VAL A 363 25.36 -21.70 -12.59
N GLU A 364 24.97 -20.92 -11.59
CA GLU A 364 23.57 -20.52 -11.39
C GLU A 364 23.07 -19.58 -12.50
N TYR A 365 23.84 -18.53 -12.84
CA TYR A 365 23.39 -17.49 -13.77
C TYR A 365 23.84 -17.66 -15.22
N PHE A 366 24.93 -18.40 -15.46
CA PHE A 366 25.53 -18.57 -16.79
C PHE A 366 25.56 -20.04 -17.23
N GLY A 367 25.21 -20.98 -16.34
CA GLY A 367 25.30 -22.40 -16.62
C GLY A 367 26.76 -22.90 -16.63
N LYS A 368 26.93 -24.17 -16.98
CA LYS A 368 28.26 -24.73 -17.25
C LYS A 368 28.57 -24.57 -18.73
N LEU A 369 29.77 -24.11 -19.05
CA LEU A 369 30.30 -24.23 -20.40
C LEU A 369 30.41 -25.72 -20.77
N ASP A 370 30.03 -26.04 -22.01
CA ASP A 370 30.34 -27.34 -22.62
C ASP A 370 31.87 -27.47 -22.72
N ASP A 371 32.40 -28.68 -22.55
CA ASP A 371 33.82 -28.98 -22.79
C ASP A 371 34.25 -28.60 -24.22
N ASN A 372 33.29 -28.49 -25.14
CA ASN A 372 33.47 -28.08 -26.54
C ASN A 372 33.02 -26.63 -26.81
N ALA A 373 32.77 -25.82 -25.78
CA ALA A 373 32.38 -24.43 -25.95
C ALA A 373 33.48 -23.66 -26.71
N LEU A 374 33.07 -22.99 -27.79
CA LEU A 374 33.99 -22.19 -28.62
C LEU A 374 34.33 -20.85 -27.96
N LEU A 375 33.51 -20.42 -27.00
CA LEU A 375 33.58 -19.14 -26.33
C LEU A 375 33.63 -19.35 -24.81
N THR A 376 34.35 -18.47 -24.13
CA THR A 376 34.26 -18.32 -22.67
C THR A 376 32.97 -17.59 -22.29
N HIS A 377 32.58 -17.59 -21.01
CA HIS A 377 31.36 -16.91 -20.56
C HIS A 377 31.36 -15.41 -20.87
N GLY A 378 32.49 -14.73 -20.66
CA GLY A 378 32.66 -13.33 -21.02
C GLY A 378 32.50 -13.10 -22.52
N GLN A 379 33.01 -14.00 -23.36
CA GLN A 379 32.83 -13.93 -24.80
C GLN A 379 31.39 -14.23 -25.24
N GLU A 380 30.71 -15.20 -24.61
CA GLU A 380 29.28 -15.47 -24.84
C GLU A 380 28.41 -14.27 -24.49
N TRP A 381 28.74 -13.56 -23.39
CA TRP A 381 28.08 -12.33 -23.00
C TRP A 381 28.22 -11.25 -24.08
N MET A 382 29.45 -11.03 -24.58
CA MET A 382 29.70 -10.07 -25.66
C MET A 382 29.01 -10.46 -26.97
N ALA A 383 29.01 -11.75 -27.32
CA ALA A 383 28.25 -12.26 -28.46
C ALA A 383 26.74 -12.03 -28.31
N SER A 384 26.19 -12.22 -27.10
CA SER A 384 24.79 -11.94 -26.78
C SER A 384 24.45 -10.44 -26.94
N LYS A 385 25.36 -9.54 -26.54
CA LYS A 385 25.22 -8.09 -26.78
C LYS A 385 25.11 -7.78 -28.28
N LEU A 386 25.99 -8.34 -29.10
CA LEU A 386 25.92 -8.19 -30.57
C LEU A 386 24.63 -8.78 -31.16
N ALA A 387 24.17 -9.92 -30.63
CA ALA A 387 22.90 -10.54 -31.04
C ALA A 387 21.70 -9.64 -30.71
N LYS A 388 21.67 -9.04 -29.51
CA LYS A 388 20.64 -8.07 -29.08
C LYS A 388 20.64 -6.82 -29.98
N GLU A 389 21.80 -6.43 -30.49
CA GLU A 389 21.91 -5.34 -31.48
C GLU A 389 21.43 -5.71 -32.89
N GLY A 390 21.18 -7.01 -33.14
CA GLY A 390 20.62 -7.54 -34.38
C GLY A 390 21.60 -8.31 -35.26
N LEU A 391 22.82 -8.60 -34.78
CA LEU A 391 23.80 -9.37 -35.55
C LEU A 391 23.35 -10.83 -35.70
N PRO A 392 23.14 -11.34 -36.93
CA PRO A 392 22.81 -12.74 -37.13
C PRO A 392 24.02 -13.64 -36.89
N SER A 393 23.84 -14.80 -36.27
CA SER A 393 24.93 -15.74 -35.96
C SER A 393 26.07 -15.08 -35.18
N ALA A 394 25.70 -14.29 -34.16
CA ALA A 394 26.65 -13.51 -33.37
C ALA A 394 27.70 -14.39 -32.68
N TRP A 395 27.33 -15.52 -32.11
CA TRP A 395 28.26 -16.44 -31.44
C TRP A 395 29.30 -17.01 -32.41
N GLU A 396 28.89 -17.47 -33.60
CA GLU A 396 29.84 -18.01 -34.59
C GLU A 396 30.75 -16.91 -35.13
N LEU A 397 30.21 -15.72 -35.39
CA LEU A 397 31.02 -14.57 -35.83
C LEU A 397 32.00 -14.10 -34.76
N TYR A 398 31.59 -14.09 -33.50
CA TYR A 398 32.47 -13.72 -32.40
C TYR A 398 33.64 -14.71 -32.29
N ALA A 399 33.36 -16.01 -32.40
CA ALA A 399 34.39 -17.06 -32.39
C ALA A 399 35.39 -16.94 -33.55
N GLU A 400 34.98 -16.36 -34.68
CA GLU A 400 35.85 -16.06 -35.83
C GLU A 400 36.65 -14.75 -35.68
N GLY A 401 36.48 -14.02 -34.57
CA GLY A 401 37.22 -12.79 -34.27
C GLY A 401 36.49 -11.50 -34.63
N TYR A 402 35.22 -11.56 -35.05
CA TYR A 402 34.36 -10.38 -35.23
C TYR A 402 33.81 -9.91 -33.87
N THR A 403 34.71 -9.49 -32.98
CA THR A 403 34.41 -9.20 -31.56
C THR A 403 33.79 -7.83 -31.30
N THR A 404 33.86 -6.90 -32.27
CA THR A 404 33.34 -5.53 -32.13
C THR A 404 32.42 -5.16 -33.30
N ILE A 405 31.59 -4.13 -33.11
CA ILE A 405 30.68 -3.63 -34.16
C ILE A 405 31.48 -3.26 -35.42
N GLU A 406 32.61 -2.58 -35.29
CA GLU A 406 33.46 -2.16 -36.41
C GLU A 406 33.96 -3.36 -37.22
N LYS A 407 34.38 -4.43 -36.54
CA LYS A 407 34.77 -5.67 -37.21
C LYS A 407 33.56 -6.30 -37.92
N CYS A 408 32.38 -6.32 -37.29
CA CYS A 408 31.16 -6.84 -37.91
C CYS A 408 30.71 -6.02 -39.14
N LEU A 409 30.96 -4.70 -39.15
CA LEU A 409 30.65 -3.82 -40.28
C LEU A 409 31.50 -4.11 -41.53
N ALA A 410 32.64 -4.79 -41.36
CA ALA A 410 33.54 -5.21 -42.43
C ALA A 410 33.13 -6.53 -43.09
N ILE A 411 32.13 -7.24 -42.55
CA ILE A 411 31.66 -8.51 -43.13
C ILE A 411 30.97 -8.24 -44.47
N GLU A 412 31.45 -8.82 -45.56
CA GLU A 412 30.79 -8.72 -46.86
C GLU A 412 29.53 -9.61 -46.91
N PRO A 413 28.32 -9.07 -47.15
CA PRO A 413 27.09 -9.86 -47.15
C PRO A 413 27.07 -11.01 -48.17
N ASP A 414 27.77 -10.85 -49.30
CA ASP A 414 27.88 -11.87 -50.34
C ASP A 414 28.86 -13.00 -50.00
N GLU A 415 29.86 -12.74 -49.16
CA GLU A 415 30.71 -13.80 -48.59
C GLU A 415 30.02 -14.48 -47.39
N PHE A 416 29.29 -13.71 -46.58
CA PHE A 416 28.56 -14.23 -45.42
C PHE A 416 27.54 -15.30 -45.80
N ILE A 417 26.79 -15.12 -46.90
CA ILE A 417 25.79 -16.11 -47.36
C ILE A 417 26.40 -17.42 -47.86
N LYS A 418 27.70 -17.46 -48.18
CA LYS A 418 28.36 -18.70 -48.62
C LYS A 418 28.64 -19.66 -47.45
N ARG A 419 28.52 -19.19 -46.21
CA ARG A 419 28.75 -19.98 -45.00
C ARG A 419 27.65 -21.02 -44.80
N LYS A 420 28.03 -22.18 -44.25
CA LYS A 420 27.11 -23.27 -43.96
C LYS A 420 26.00 -22.79 -43.00
N GLY A 421 24.75 -22.97 -43.39
CA GLY A 421 23.60 -22.60 -42.56
C GLY A 421 23.20 -21.11 -42.63
N ILE A 422 23.84 -20.30 -43.46
CA ILE A 422 23.46 -18.90 -43.70
C ILE A 422 22.60 -18.82 -44.97
N GLY A 423 21.31 -18.52 -44.81
CA GLY A 423 20.38 -18.30 -45.91
C GLY A 423 20.15 -16.81 -46.23
N PRO A 424 19.35 -16.50 -47.27
CA PRO A 424 19.03 -15.13 -47.66
C PRO A 424 18.48 -14.26 -46.52
N LYS A 425 17.72 -14.85 -45.60
CA LYS A 425 17.19 -14.15 -44.41
C LYS A 425 18.29 -13.63 -43.49
N LYS A 426 19.29 -14.46 -43.15
CA LYS A 426 20.42 -14.05 -42.30
C LYS A 426 21.32 -13.04 -43.01
N LYS A 427 21.51 -13.17 -44.34
CA LYS A 427 22.18 -12.14 -45.14
C LYS A 427 21.47 -10.78 -45.02
N GLN A 428 20.14 -10.78 -45.15
CA GLN A 428 19.34 -9.56 -45.03
C GLN A 428 19.45 -8.95 -43.62
N GLN A 429 19.42 -9.76 -42.56
CA GLN A 429 19.63 -9.31 -41.18
C GLN A 429 21.00 -8.65 -40.97
N LEU A 430 22.07 -9.19 -41.59
CA LEU A 430 23.39 -8.58 -41.53
C LEU A 430 23.41 -7.21 -42.20
N ILE A 431 22.77 -7.07 -43.37
CA ILE A 431 22.65 -5.78 -44.07
C ILE A 431 21.89 -4.76 -43.21
N GLU A 432 20.81 -5.19 -42.56
CA GLU A 432 20.02 -4.34 -41.66
C GLU A 432 20.84 -3.90 -40.44
N PHE A 433 21.56 -4.81 -39.80
CA PHE A 433 22.52 -4.51 -38.74
C PHE A 433 23.57 -3.48 -39.21
N GLN A 434 24.19 -3.69 -40.37
CA GLN A 434 25.20 -2.79 -40.91
C GLN A 434 24.63 -1.39 -41.21
N ASN A 435 23.42 -1.32 -41.77
CA ASN A 435 22.75 -0.06 -42.05
C ASN A 435 22.34 0.70 -40.77
N LYS A 436 22.06 -0.03 -39.69
CA LYS A 436 21.74 0.56 -38.38
C LYS A 436 22.97 1.20 -37.74
N HIS A 437 24.14 0.55 -37.80
CA HIS A 437 25.34 0.99 -37.09
C HIS A 437 26.34 1.82 -37.93
N ARG A 438 26.10 2.01 -39.23
CA ARG A 438 26.86 2.98 -40.07
C ARG A 438 26.32 4.41 -40.00
N LYS A 439 25.13 4.60 -39.46
CA LYS A 439 24.51 5.91 -39.23
C LYS A 439 24.98 6.46 -37.90
#